data_AF-A0A953B883-F1
#
_entry.id   AF-A0A953B883-F1
#
_cell.length_a   1.000
_cell.length_b   1.000
_cell.length_c   1.000
_cell.angle_alpha   90.00
_cell.angle_beta   90.00
_cell.angle_gamma   90.00
#
_symmetry.space_group_name_H-M   'P 1'
#
loop_
_entity.id
_entity.type
_entity.pdbx_description
1 polymer ?
#
loop_
_entity_poly.entity_id
_entity_poly.type
_entity_poly.pdbx_seq_one_letter_code
_entity_poly.pdbx_strand_id
1 'polypeptide(L)'
;MTRPHDRVAILVTVSVVLVTVVWALREPAPSRLRTDETAIGALTPEKIPLVTGDESLVDIFTRPGCPVCHMIPGIPGATGQVGPPLVLGITGEQRLKDPAYRGQAKTVHEYIVESVLEPQRFVVRGYPEKTMPTWYGSKLSALALEKMASYLERQTGGSSAP
;
A
#
# COMPACT_ATOMS: atom_id res chain seq x y z
N MET A 1 11.93 -71.30 -17.77
CA MET A 1 12.64 -70.97 -16.51
C MET A 1 13.27 -69.58 -16.63
N THR A 2 12.67 -68.54 -16.06
CA THR A 2 13.30 -67.20 -15.97
C THR A 2 14.30 -67.18 -14.80
N ARG A 3 15.51 -66.65 -15.01
CA ARG A 3 16.59 -66.67 -14.00
C ARG A 3 16.16 -65.89 -12.74
N PRO A 4 16.65 -66.25 -11.55
CA PRO A 4 16.27 -65.58 -10.30
C PRO A 4 16.52 -64.06 -10.32
N HIS A 5 17.56 -63.60 -11.05
CA HIS A 5 17.83 -62.18 -11.27
C HIS A 5 16.73 -61.46 -12.08
N ASP A 6 16.11 -62.13 -13.04
CA ASP A 6 15.03 -61.54 -13.87
C ASP A 6 13.75 -61.37 -13.04
N ARG A 7 13.49 -62.29 -12.10
CA ARG A 7 12.34 -62.22 -11.19
C ARG A 7 12.47 -61.05 -10.21
N VAL A 8 13.68 -60.78 -9.72
CA VAL A 8 13.97 -59.64 -8.85
C VAL A 8 13.85 -58.32 -9.63
N ALA A 9 14.39 -58.26 -10.86
CA ALA A 9 14.26 -57.07 -11.71
C ALA A 9 12.80 -56.72 -12.02
N ILE A 10 11.96 -57.72 -12.31
CA ILE A 10 10.53 -57.54 -12.57
C ILE A 10 9.79 -57.07 -11.31
N LEU A 11 10.10 -57.61 -10.14
CA LEU A 11 9.47 -57.17 -8.88
C LEU A 11 9.81 -55.72 -8.54
N VAL A 12 11.05 -55.31 -8.79
CA VAL A 12 11.48 -53.92 -8.56
C VAL A 12 10.80 -52.96 -9.52
N THR A 13 10.73 -53.28 -10.81
CA THR A 13 10.07 -52.41 -11.80
C THR A 13 8.57 -52.28 -11.53
N VAL A 14 7.89 -53.37 -11.20
CA VAL A 14 6.47 -53.34 -10.81
C VAL A 14 6.26 -52.52 -9.55
N SER A 15 7.15 -52.64 -8.55
CA SER A 15 7.06 -51.86 -7.31
C SER A 15 7.25 -50.37 -7.55
N VAL A 16 8.23 -49.99 -8.39
CA VAL A 16 8.46 -48.58 -8.77
C VAL A 16 7.26 -48.02 -9.52
N VAL A 17 6.71 -48.75 -10.48
CA VAL A 17 5.52 -48.33 -11.25
C VAL A 17 4.30 -48.21 -10.33
N LEU A 18 4.09 -49.14 -9.40
CA LEU A 18 3.00 -49.04 -8.43
C LEU A 18 3.16 -47.82 -7.52
N VAL A 19 4.38 -47.52 -7.05
CA VAL A 19 4.64 -46.36 -6.21
C VAL A 19 4.43 -45.05 -6.97
N THR A 20 4.88 -44.95 -8.24
CA THR A 20 4.65 -43.75 -9.05
C THR A 20 3.18 -43.54 -9.39
N VAL A 21 2.45 -44.62 -9.68
CA VAL A 21 0.99 -44.56 -9.90
C VAL A 21 0.25 -44.15 -8.63
N VAL A 22 0.62 -44.70 -7.47
CA VAL A 22 0.04 -44.29 -6.18
C VAL A 22 0.35 -42.82 -5.86
N TRP A 23 1.55 -42.34 -6.21
CA TRP A 23 1.90 -40.92 -6.08
C TRP A 23 1.10 -40.03 -7.04
N ALA A 24 0.90 -40.46 -8.28
CA ALA A 24 0.14 -39.71 -9.28
C ALA A 24 -1.38 -39.71 -9.02
N LEU A 25 -1.90 -40.79 -8.42
CA LEU A 25 -3.31 -40.92 -8.01
C LEU A 25 -3.60 -40.33 -6.62
N ARG A 26 -2.57 -39.85 -5.91
CA ARG A 26 -2.77 -39.06 -4.69
C ARG A 26 -3.29 -37.70 -5.10
N GLU A 27 -4.61 -37.58 -5.20
CA GLU A 27 -5.26 -36.30 -5.43
C GLU A 27 -4.75 -35.29 -4.39
N PRO A 28 -4.31 -34.09 -4.80
CA PRO A 28 -4.11 -33.02 -3.84
C PRO A 28 -5.43 -32.84 -3.10
N ALA A 29 -5.39 -32.87 -1.77
CA ALA A 29 -6.56 -32.71 -0.93
C ALA A 29 -7.43 -31.58 -1.51
N PRO A 30 -8.77 -31.77 -1.65
CA PRO A 30 -9.62 -30.73 -2.19
C PRO A 30 -9.29 -29.49 -1.39
N SER A 31 -8.80 -28.46 -2.09
CA SER A 31 -8.63 -27.15 -1.51
C SER A 31 -10.03 -26.75 -1.09
N ARG A 32 -10.39 -27.05 0.16
CA ARG A 32 -11.59 -26.50 0.77
C ARG A 32 -11.38 -25.02 0.56
N LEU A 33 -12.21 -24.43 -0.29
CA LEU A 33 -12.59 -23.05 -0.13
C LEU A 33 -12.83 -22.89 1.36
N ARG A 34 -11.86 -22.31 2.07
CA ARG A 34 -12.11 -21.73 3.39
C ARG A 34 -13.04 -20.59 3.07
N THR A 35 -14.32 -20.92 2.99
CA THR A 35 -15.40 -19.98 3.00
C THR A 35 -15.26 -19.22 4.29
N ASP A 36 -14.69 -18.03 4.19
CA ASP A 36 -15.13 -16.76 4.80
C ASP A 36 -15.27 -16.64 6.33
N GLU A 37 -15.17 -17.72 7.10
CA GLU A 37 -15.38 -17.68 8.56
C GLU A 37 -14.14 -17.21 9.33
N THR A 38 -12.96 -17.26 8.71
CA THR A 38 -11.72 -16.68 9.27
C THR A 38 -11.60 -15.17 9.00
N ALA A 39 -12.37 -14.63 8.06
CA ALA A 39 -12.28 -13.21 7.68
C ALA A 39 -12.89 -12.28 8.74
N ILE A 40 -13.98 -12.70 9.40
CA ILE A 40 -14.68 -11.89 10.40
C ILE A 40 -13.94 -11.88 11.76
N GLY A 41 -13.24 -12.96 12.10
CA GLY A 41 -12.43 -13.05 13.32
C GLY A 41 -11.11 -12.25 13.28
N ALA A 42 -10.75 -11.67 12.13
CA ALA A 42 -9.49 -10.95 11.91
C ALA A 42 -9.62 -9.42 11.89
N LEU A 43 -10.83 -8.88 12.10
CA LEU A 43 -11.10 -7.44 12.11
C LEU A 43 -10.68 -6.83 13.45
N THR A 44 -9.37 -6.69 13.68
CA THR A 44 -8.89 -5.80 14.75
C THR A 44 -9.12 -4.35 14.30
N PRO A 45 -9.63 -3.45 15.17
CA PRO A 45 -9.83 -2.03 14.82
C PRO A 45 -8.57 -1.36 14.25
N GLU A 46 -7.38 -1.83 14.62
CA GLU A 46 -6.10 -1.41 14.04
C GLU A 46 -6.01 -1.60 12.52
N LYS A 47 -6.62 -2.66 11.97
CA LYS A 47 -6.52 -3.02 10.54
C LYS A 47 -7.58 -2.38 9.65
N ILE A 48 -8.54 -1.67 10.25
CA ILE A 48 -9.58 -0.99 9.49
C ILE A 48 -8.98 0.32 8.95
N PRO A 49 -8.89 0.49 7.61
CA PRO A 49 -8.41 1.73 7.04
C PRO A 49 -9.42 2.85 7.28
N LEU A 50 -8.93 4.08 7.42
CA LEU A 50 -9.78 5.28 7.48
C LEU A 50 -10.44 5.56 6.12
N VAL A 51 -9.74 5.22 5.04
CA VAL A 51 -10.17 5.39 3.65
C VAL A 51 -9.66 4.25 2.79
N THR A 52 -10.50 3.74 1.89
CA THR A 52 -10.13 2.63 0.97
C THR A 52 -9.67 3.14 -0.38
N GLY A 53 -9.99 4.39 -0.72
CA GLY A 53 -9.75 4.98 -2.02
C GLY A 53 -10.94 4.84 -2.97
N ASP A 54 -11.99 4.11 -2.60
CA ASP A 54 -13.24 4.02 -3.39
C ASP A 54 -14.11 5.27 -3.21
N GLU A 55 -13.78 6.09 -2.22
CA GLU A 55 -14.56 7.26 -1.85
C GLU A 55 -14.26 8.44 -2.77
N SER A 56 -15.02 9.52 -2.58
CA SER A 56 -14.80 10.75 -3.34
C SER A 56 -13.40 11.31 -3.06
N LEU A 57 -12.87 12.08 -4.01
CA LEU A 57 -11.60 12.77 -3.81
C LEU A 57 -11.61 13.65 -2.55
N VAL A 58 -12.75 14.28 -2.23
CA VAL A 58 -12.89 15.07 -1.01
C VAL A 58 -12.79 14.19 0.23
N ASP A 59 -13.49 13.05 0.24
CA ASP A 59 -13.52 12.13 1.38
C ASP A 59 -12.16 11.52 1.69
N ILE A 60 -11.37 11.19 0.67
CA ILE A 60 -10.04 10.61 0.91
C ILE A 60 -9.14 11.58 1.67
N PHE A 61 -9.33 12.90 1.56
CA PHE A 61 -8.59 13.89 2.36
C PHE A 61 -9.28 14.25 3.67
N THR A 62 -10.61 14.41 3.70
CA THR A 62 -11.32 14.92 4.88
C THR A 62 -11.37 13.92 6.03
N ARG A 63 -11.61 12.62 5.76
CA ARG A 63 -11.74 11.62 6.83
C ARG A 63 -10.43 11.37 7.58
N PRO A 64 -9.24 11.35 6.94
CA PRO A 64 -7.97 11.28 7.65
C PRO A 64 -7.55 12.61 8.31
N GLY A 65 -8.32 13.69 8.11
CA GLY A 65 -8.11 14.99 8.77
C GLY A 65 -7.08 15.90 8.10
N CYS A 66 -6.64 15.61 6.87
CA CYS A 66 -5.61 16.41 6.17
C CYS A 66 -5.96 17.93 6.10
N PRO A 67 -7.22 18.33 5.82
CA PRO A 67 -7.66 19.73 5.77
C PRO A 67 -7.45 20.54 7.06
N VAL A 68 -7.37 19.87 8.22
CA VAL A 68 -7.18 20.54 9.52
C VAL A 68 -5.81 21.22 9.58
N CYS A 69 -4.79 20.56 9.05
CA CYS A 69 -3.42 21.05 9.10
C CYS A 69 -2.99 21.73 7.80
N HIS A 70 -3.56 21.33 6.66
CA HIS A 70 -3.10 21.77 5.35
C HIS A 70 -4.19 22.48 4.55
N MET A 71 -3.78 23.54 3.86
CA MET A 71 -4.53 24.04 2.71
C MET A 71 -4.32 23.09 1.54
N ILE A 72 -5.42 22.65 0.94
CA ILE A 72 -5.41 21.71 -0.19
C ILE A 72 -6.27 22.32 -1.31
N PRO A 73 -5.66 22.76 -2.43
CA PRO A 73 -6.42 23.31 -3.55
C PRO A 73 -7.50 22.34 -4.01
N GLY A 74 -8.68 22.85 -4.36
CA GLY A 74 -9.81 22.05 -4.84
C GLY A 74 -10.53 21.18 -3.79
N ILE A 75 -10.06 21.11 -2.54
CA ILE A 75 -10.75 20.42 -1.45
C ILE A 75 -11.54 21.44 -0.61
N PRO A 76 -12.88 21.39 -0.59
CA PRO A 76 -13.70 22.35 0.15
C PRO A 76 -13.33 22.44 1.63
N GLY A 77 -13.16 23.66 2.14
CA GLY A 77 -12.84 23.92 3.56
C GLY A 77 -11.40 23.62 3.97
N ALA A 78 -10.55 23.09 3.08
CA ALA A 78 -9.14 22.83 3.39
C ALA A 78 -8.33 24.13 3.41
N THR A 79 -8.25 24.72 4.59
CA THR A 79 -7.60 26.01 4.84
C THR A 79 -6.55 25.95 5.97
N GLY A 80 -6.17 24.74 6.39
CA GLY A 80 -5.19 24.54 7.46
C GLY A 80 -3.83 25.19 7.18
N GLN A 81 -3.19 25.67 8.24
CA GLN A 81 -1.90 26.39 8.16
C GLN A 81 -0.84 25.81 9.12
N VAL A 82 -1.18 24.72 9.82
CA VAL A 82 -0.25 24.03 10.72
C VAL A 82 0.88 23.37 9.94
N GLY A 83 0.56 22.83 8.76
CA GLY A 83 1.52 22.32 7.78
C GLY A 83 1.55 23.19 6.51
N PRO A 84 2.51 22.94 5.61
CA PRO A 84 2.64 23.72 4.38
C PRO A 84 1.44 23.54 3.44
N PRO A 85 1.10 24.57 2.64
CA PRO A 85 0.09 24.40 1.60
C PRO A 85 0.50 23.29 0.62
N LEU A 86 -0.46 22.46 0.21
CA LEU A 86 -0.21 21.30 -0.66
C LEU A 86 -0.30 21.66 -2.14
N VAL A 87 0.51 22.64 -2.54
CA VAL A 87 0.71 23.07 -3.94
C VAL A 87 1.94 22.38 -4.54
N LEU A 88 1.92 21.04 -4.57
CA LEU A 88 3.11 20.24 -4.85
C LEU A 88 3.47 20.17 -6.33
N GLY A 89 2.56 20.52 -7.24
CA GLY A 89 2.90 20.77 -8.63
C GLY A 89 3.82 21.99 -8.83
N ILE A 90 3.93 22.87 -7.83
CA ILE A 90 4.89 23.98 -7.83
C ILE A 90 6.08 23.67 -6.92
N THR A 91 5.81 23.18 -5.71
CA THR A 91 6.83 23.10 -4.65
C THR A 91 7.51 21.73 -4.55
N GLY A 92 6.98 20.68 -5.17
CA GLY A 92 7.52 19.31 -5.04
C GLY A 92 8.97 19.19 -5.50
N GLU A 93 9.28 19.68 -6.70
CA GLU A 93 10.65 19.69 -7.24
C GLU A 93 11.64 20.49 -6.39
N GLN A 94 11.16 21.59 -5.77
CA GLN A 94 11.98 22.41 -4.90
C GLN A 94 12.31 21.67 -3.60
N ARG A 95 11.36 20.91 -3.05
CA ARG A 95 11.54 20.09 -1.84
C ARG A 95 12.50 18.93 -2.07
N LEU A 96 12.42 18.27 -3.22
CA LEU A 96 13.37 17.21 -3.61
C LEU A 96 14.82 17.71 -3.74
N LYS A 97 14.99 18.98 -4.14
CA LYS A 97 16.30 19.64 -4.28
C LYS A 97 16.77 20.33 -3.00
N ASP A 98 15.97 20.31 -1.94
CA ASP A 98 16.31 20.94 -0.68
C ASP A 98 17.51 20.22 -0.04
N PRO A 99 18.59 20.93 0.34
CA PRO A 99 19.76 20.31 0.94
C PRO A 99 19.49 19.69 2.33
N ALA A 100 18.34 19.97 2.95
CA ALA A 100 17.87 19.32 4.17
C ALA A 100 17.01 18.08 3.90
N TYR A 101 16.67 17.76 2.64
CA TYR A 101 15.95 16.53 2.30
C TYR A 101 16.79 15.29 2.62
N ARG A 102 16.23 14.34 3.38
CA ARG A 102 16.88 13.08 3.81
C ARG A 102 16.08 11.83 3.41
N GLY A 103 15.13 12.01 2.51
CA GLY A 103 14.34 10.93 1.94
C GLY A 103 15.01 10.28 0.74
N GLN A 104 14.27 9.37 0.10
CA GLN A 104 14.71 8.55 -1.02
C GLN A 104 13.89 8.79 -2.29
N ALA A 105 12.85 9.62 -2.21
CA ALA A 105 12.02 9.93 -3.36
C ALA A 105 12.82 10.62 -4.46
N LYS A 106 12.49 10.27 -5.70
CA LYS A 106 13.10 10.81 -6.92
C LYS A 106 12.10 11.59 -7.76
N THR A 107 10.82 11.44 -7.47
CA THR A 107 9.71 12.13 -8.15
C THR A 107 8.84 12.85 -7.14
N VAL A 108 8.07 13.84 -7.59
CA VAL A 108 7.11 14.55 -6.73
C VAL A 108 6.06 13.57 -6.16
N HIS A 109 5.59 12.62 -6.96
CA HIS A 109 4.70 11.55 -6.52
C HIS A 109 5.29 10.74 -5.36
N GLU A 110 6.51 10.22 -5.53
CA GLU A 110 7.22 9.47 -4.50
C GLU A 110 7.44 10.31 -3.25
N TYR A 111 7.73 11.61 -3.40
CA TYR A 111 7.92 12.52 -2.28
C TYR A 111 6.63 12.68 -1.47
N ILE A 112 5.47 12.71 -2.13
CA ILE A 112 4.17 12.78 -1.46
C ILE A 112 3.89 11.51 -0.68
N VAL A 113 4.08 10.36 -1.31
CA VAL A 113 3.92 9.05 -0.68
C VAL A 113 4.84 8.95 0.55
N GLU A 114 6.12 9.27 0.39
CA GLU A 114 7.08 9.26 1.49
C GLU A 114 6.71 10.25 2.60
N SER A 115 6.23 11.46 2.26
CA SER A 115 5.82 12.45 3.26
C SER A 115 4.63 11.97 4.10
N VAL A 116 3.73 11.15 3.53
CA VAL A 116 2.60 10.58 4.27
C VAL A 116 3.02 9.39 5.12
N LEU A 117 3.92 8.54 4.63
CA LEU A 117 4.37 7.33 5.32
C LEU A 117 5.44 7.62 6.38
N GLU A 118 6.35 8.55 6.10
CA GLU A 118 7.52 8.88 6.90
C GLU A 118 7.65 10.42 7.05
N PRO A 119 6.67 11.12 7.67
CA PRO A 119 6.60 12.58 7.68
C PRO A 119 7.78 13.30 8.33
N GLN A 120 8.62 12.57 9.09
CA GLN A 120 9.82 13.14 9.73
C GLN A 120 11.09 13.02 8.87
N ARG A 121 11.02 12.40 7.67
CA ARG A 121 12.14 12.36 6.71
C ARG A 121 12.52 13.73 6.20
N PHE A 122 11.53 14.61 6.08
CA PHE A 122 11.71 15.98 5.68
C PHE A 122 10.56 16.84 6.19
N VAL A 123 10.90 17.82 7.02
CA VAL A 123 9.97 18.84 7.49
C VAL A 123 10.32 20.13 6.78
N VAL A 124 9.34 20.73 6.08
CA VAL A 124 9.54 21.99 5.37
C VAL A 124 9.92 23.08 6.38
N ARG A 125 10.98 23.83 6.07
CA ARG A 125 11.47 24.91 6.94
C ARG A 125 10.33 25.88 7.30
N GLY A 126 10.22 26.21 8.59
CA GLY A 126 9.18 27.11 9.12
C GLY A 126 7.91 26.40 9.61
N TYR A 127 7.81 25.08 9.46
CA TYR A 127 6.70 24.28 9.98
C TYR A 127 7.16 23.41 11.17
N PRO A 128 6.26 23.10 12.11
CA PRO A 128 6.61 22.34 13.31
C PRO A 128 6.88 20.86 12.99
N GLU A 129 7.95 20.33 13.58
CA GLU A 129 8.23 18.89 13.55
C GLU A 129 7.18 18.10 14.35
N LYS A 130 7.16 16.77 14.18
CA LYS A 130 6.33 15.83 14.95
C LYS A 130 4.83 16.16 15.03
N THR A 131 4.34 16.98 14.09
CA THR A 131 2.94 17.43 14.06
C THR A 131 2.10 16.62 13.08
N MET A 132 2.68 16.20 11.95
CA MET A 132 2.02 15.27 11.03
C MET A 132 2.06 13.85 11.60
N PRO A 133 0.90 13.17 11.75
CA PRO A 133 0.83 11.82 12.31
C PRO A 133 1.67 10.78 11.56
N THR A 134 2.35 9.90 12.31
CA THR A 134 3.21 8.83 11.76
C THR A 134 2.45 7.53 11.50
N TRP A 135 1.16 7.47 11.83
CA TRP A 135 0.35 6.25 11.74
C TRP A 135 -0.42 6.12 10.41
N TYR A 136 -0.33 7.08 9.49
CA TYR A 136 -1.07 7.01 8.23
C TYR A 136 -0.73 5.77 7.39
N GLY A 137 0.52 5.30 7.42
CA GLY A 137 0.92 4.10 6.69
C GLY A 137 0.19 2.81 7.11
N SER A 138 -0.40 2.76 8.31
CA SER A 138 -1.24 1.62 8.74
C SER A 138 -2.74 1.88 8.59
N LYS A 139 -3.14 3.11 8.23
CA LYS A 139 -4.53 3.57 8.23
C LYS A 139 -5.05 4.01 6.87
N LEU A 140 -4.19 4.24 5.89
CA LEU A 140 -4.59 4.51 4.52
C LEU A 140 -4.38 3.25 3.69
N SER A 141 -5.36 2.91 2.84
CA SER A 141 -5.12 1.89 1.83
C SER A 141 -4.08 2.39 0.81
N ALA A 142 -3.42 1.46 0.11
CA ALA A 142 -2.51 1.82 -0.98
C ALA A 142 -3.22 2.62 -2.09
N LEU A 143 -4.47 2.26 -2.41
CA LEU A 143 -5.25 2.96 -3.43
C LEU A 143 -5.59 4.40 -3.02
N ALA A 144 -5.95 4.61 -1.75
CA ALA A 144 -6.23 5.95 -1.25
C ALA A 144 -4.98 6.83 -1.30
N LEU A 145 -3.84 6.29 -0.83
CA LEU A 145 -2.56 7.01 -0.84
C LEU A 145 -2.11 7.34 -2.27
N GLU A 146 -2.26 6.40 -3.20
CA GLU A 146 -1.97 6.62 -4.62
C GLU A 146 -2.83 7.76 -5.19
N LYS A 147 -4.15 7.72 -4.99
CA LYS A 147 -5.06 8.78 -5.45
C LYS A 147 -4.72 10.15 -4.84
N MET A 148 -4.33 10.18 -3.56
CA MET A 148 -3.88 11.43 -2.93
C MET A 148 -2.60 11.94 -3.58
N ALA A 149 -1.60 11.09 -3.78
CA ALA A 149 -0.34 11.46 -4.40
C ALA A 149 -0.52 11.96 -5.83
N SER A 150 -1.26 11.20 -6.67
CA SER A 150 -1.58 11.62 -8.02
C SER A 150 -2.36 12.93 -8.05
N TYR A 151 -3.23 13.20 -7.06
CA TYR A 151 -3.94 14.47 -7.01
C TYR A 151 -3.00 15.63 -6.67
N LEU A 152 -2.20 15.48 -5.61
CA LEU A 152 -1.37 16.53 -5.03
C LEU A 152 -0.22 16.95 -5.95
N GLU A 153 0.37 16.02 -6.70
CA GLU A 153 1.48 16.32 -7.62
C GLU A 153 1.08 17.29 -8.76
N ARG A 154 -0.21 17.45 -9.05
CA ARG A 154 -0.73 18.38 -10.06
C ARG A 154 -1.22 19.71 -9.48
N GLN A 155 -1.23 19.88 -8.16
CA GLN A 155 -1.83 21.08 -7.55
C GLN A 155 -0.88 22.29 -7.59
N THR A 156 -1.35 23.38 -8.21
CA THR A 156 -0.60 24.63 -8.40
C THR A 156 -1.25 25.83 -7.70
N GLY A 157 -2.30 25.63 -6.89
CA GLY A 157 -2.97 26.71 -6.14
C GLY A 157 -4.06 27.45 -6.91
N GLY A 158 -4.29 27.11 -8.17
CA GLY A 158 -5.46 27.52 -8.95
C GLY A 158 -6.61 26.52 -8.75
N SER A 159 -7.81 27.04 -8.48
CA SER A 159 -9.02 26.22 -8.36
C SER A 159 -9.33 25.57 -9.72
N SER A 160 -9.16 24.26 -9.83
CA SER A 160 -9.82 23.47 -10.87
C SER A 160 -9.91 22.01 -10.43
N ALA A 161 -10.92 21.72 -9.63
CA ALA A 161 -11.72 20.54 -9.92
C ALA A 161 -12.65 20.92 -11.10
N PRO A 162 -12.85 20.05 -12.11
CA PRO A 162 -14.02 20.18 -12.97
C PRO A 162 -15.33 20.07 -12.17
#